data_AF-A0A851DXF7-F1
#
_entry.id   AF-A0A851DXF7-F1
#
_cell.length_a   1.000
_cell.length_b   1.000
_cell.length_c   1.000
_cell.angle_alpha   90.00
_cell.angle_beta   90.00
_cell.angle_gamma   90.00
#
_symmetry.space_group_name_H-M   'P 1'
#
loop_
_entity.id
_entity.type
_entity.pdbx_description
1 polymer ?
#
loop_
_entity_poly.entity_id
_entity_poly.type
_entity_poly.pdbx_seq_one_letter_code
_entity_poly.pdbx_strand_id
1 'polypeptide(L)'
;APMGTCWGDIAEGVRVEVPNTDCSLPTKVFWIAGIVKLAGYNALLRYEGFENDSSLDFWCNICGSDIHPVGWCATSGKPLVPPRTIQHKYTNWKAFLVKRLTGAKTLPPDFSQKVSESMQYPFKTSMRVEVVDKTHLCRTRVAVVENVIGGRLRLVYEESEDKTDDFWCHMYSPLIHHIGWSRSIGHRFKRSDITKKQDGHFDAPPHLFMKVKEVDAAGEWFKEGMKLEAIDPLNLSAICVATIRKVLADGYLMIGIDGSEAADGSDWFCYHATSPSIFPVGFCEINMIELTPPRGYAKLPFKWFDYLRETDSIAAPVKLFNKEVPNHGFHVGMKLEAVDLMEPRLVCVATVTRIIHRLLRIHFDGWEDEYDQWVDCESPDLYPVGWCQLTGYQLQPPAPQSSRDSQSSSSKQKKKAKSQQYKGHKKMTSLQLKEELLDGEEYSFLQGASDQESNGSASYYIKQEP
;
A
#
# COMPACT_ATOMS: atom_id res chain seq x y z
N ALA A 1 -3.58 2.27 11.92
CA ALA A 1 -4.71 1.32 12.11
C ALA A 1 -5.55 1.72 13.33
N PRO A 2 -6.84 1.32 13.42
CA PRO A 2 -7.71 1.58 14.58
C PRO A 2 -7.07 1.18 15.92
N MET A 3 -7.41 1.85 17.02
CA MET A 3 -6.86 1.57 18.36
C MET A 3 -5.34 1.68 18.56
N GLY A 4 -4.55 2.05 17.55
CA GLY A 4 -3.08 2.05 17.65
C GLY A 4 -2.51 2.88 18.81
N THR A 5 -3.15 3.99 19.16
CA THR A 5 -2.75 4.87 20.28
C THR A 5 -3.38 4.48 21.63
N CYS A 6 -4.26 3.48 21.64
CA CYS A 6 -5.03 3.04 22.82
C CYS A 6 -4.75 1.57 23.17
N TRP A 7 -3.62 1.02 22.70
CA TRP A 7 -3.29 -0.40 22.84
C TRP A 7 -2.51 -0.76 24.10
N GLY A 8 -1.98 0.23 24.84
CA GLY A 8 -1.05 0.02 25.96
C GLY A 8 -1.58 -0.84 27.12
N ASP A 9 -2.90 -0.94 27.25
CA ASP A 9 -3.56 -1.74 28.29
C ASP A 9 -3.81 -3.21 27.88
N ILE A 10 -3.55 -3.56 26.62
CA ILE A 10 -3.79 -4.89 26.05
C ILE A 10 -2.50 -5.71 26.07
N ALA A 11 -2.49 -6.77 26.87
CA ALA A 11 -1.32 -7.64 27.03
C ALA A 11 -1.72 -9.08 27.38
N GLU A 12 -0.78 -10.00 27.23
CA GLU A 12 -0.90 -11.34 27.79
C GLU A 12 -1.16 -11.27 29.30
N GLY A 13 -2.05 -12.14 29.78
CA GLY A 13 -2.51 -12.13 31.16
C GLY A 13 -3.67 -11.18 31.49
N VAL A 14 -4.10 -10.30 30.58
CA VAL A 14 -5.35 -9.54 30.75
C VAL A 14 -6.54 -10.50 30.80
N ARG A 15 -7.52 -10.20 31.66
CA ARG A 15 -8.76 -10.97 31.82
C ARG A 15 -9.93 -10.26 31.17
N VAL A 16 -10.79 -11.04 30.53
CA VAL A 16 -11.97 -10.58 29.80
C VAL A 16 -13.17 -11.47 30.08
N GLU A 17 -14.36 -10.91 29.96
CA GLU A 17 -15.61 -11.65 29.87
C GLU A 17 -15.94 -11.92 28.40
N VAL A 18 -16.18 -13.18 28.08
CA VAL A 18 -16.39 -13.65 26.70
C VAL A 18 -17.49 -14.72 26.66
N PRO A 19 -18.13 -14.95 25.50
CA PRO A 19 -19.17 -15.96 25.39
C PRO A 19 -18.63 -17.35 25.73
N ASN A 20 -19.33 -18.07 26.60
CA ASN A 20 -18.99 -19.45 26.93
C ASN A 20 -19.60 -20.39 25.89
N THR A 21 -18.75 -20.90 25.01
CA THR A 21 -19.11 -21.86 23.95
C THR A 21 -19.18 -23.31 24.44
N ASP A 22 -18.61 -23.63 25.60
CA ASP A 22 -18.67 -24.94 26.24
C ASP A 22 -19.83 -24.99 27.24
N CYS A 23 -21.04 -24.78 26.72
CA CYS A 23 -22.27 -24.78 27.49
C CYS A 23 -23.42 -25.39 26.68
N SER A 24 -24.30 -26.17 27.32
CA SER A 24 -25.48 -26.75 26.68
C SER A 24 -26.74 -25.90 26.86
N LEU A 25 -26.62 -24.70 27.42
CA LEU A 25 -27.75 -23.80 27.57
C LEU A 25 -28.16 -23.21 26.22
N PRO A 26 -29.46 -23.03 25.97
CA PRO A 26 -29.95 -22.43 24.72
C PRO A 26 -29.67 -20.92 24.64
N THR A 27 -29.34 -20.29 25.76
CA THR A 27 -29.06 -18.86 25.86
C THR A 27 -27.56 -18.58 25.86
N LYS A 28 -27.17 -17.45 25.26
CA LYS A 28 -25.78 -16.98 25.29
C LYS A 28 -25.39 -16.58 26.70
N VAL A 29 -24.47 -17.33 27.29
CA VAL A 29 -23.88 -17.10 28.61
C VAL A 29 -22.40 -16.77 28.46
N PHE A 30 -21.80 -16.23 29.51
CA PHE A 30 -20.43 -15.73 29.48
C PHE A 30 -19.57 -16.43 30.53
N TRP A 31 -18.26 -16.42 30.33
CA TRP A 31 -17.27 -16.82 31.31
C TRP A 31 -16.03 -15.93 31.24
N ILE A 32 -15.18 -16.00 32.26
CA ILE A 32 -13.90 -15.28 32.26
C ILE A 32 -12.88 -16.06 31.45
N ALA A 33 -12.12 -15.37 30.62
CA ALA A 33 -10.94 -15.90 29.95
C ALA A 33 -9.74 -14.99 30.14
N GLY A 34 -8.54 -15.58 30.13
CA GLY A 34 -7.27 -14.86 30.08
C GLY A 34 -6.67 -14.86 28.68
N ILE A 35 -6.03 -13.76 28.31
CA ILE A 35 -5.23 -13.68 27.08
C ILE A 35 -3.95 -14.49 27.27
N VAL A 36 -3.81 -15.58 26.52
CA VAL A 36 -2.62 -16.45 26.49
C VAL A 36 -1.59 -15.94 25.49
N LYS A 37 -2.05 -15.45 24.34
CA LYS A 37 -1.19 -14.94 23.26
C LYS A 37 -1.86 -13.82 22.50
N LEU A 38 -1.08 -12.85 22.04
CA LEU A 38 -1.54 -11.79 21.13
C LEU A 38 -0.87 -11.90 19.75
N ALA A 39 -1.66 -11.67 18.71
CA ALA A 39 -1.23 -11.58 17.32
C ALA A 39 -2.03 -10.47 16.62
N GLY A 40 -1.52 -9.24 16.67
CA GLY A 40 -2.28 -8.06 16.24
C GLY A 40 -3.56 -7.90 17.08
N TYR A 41 -4.71 -7.76 16.42
CA TYR A 41 -6.02 -7.73 17.07
C TYR A 41 -6.51 -9.10 17.55
N ASN A 42 -5.89 -10.20 17.10
CA ASN A 42 -6.30 -11.54 17.48
C ASN A 42 -5.67 -11.93 18.82
N ALA A 43 -6.51 -12.41 19.74
CA ALA A 43 -6.11 -12.93 21.04
C ALA A 43 -6.44 -14.42 21.12
N LEU A 44 -5.48 -15.22 21.56
CA LEU A 44 -5.71 -16.59 21.99
C LEU A 44 -6.18 -16.54 23.44
N LEU A 45 -7.40 -17.00 23.69
CA LEU A 45 -8.03 -16.98 24.99
C LEU A 45 -8.10 -18.38 25.60
N ARG A 46 -7.91 -18.43 26.92
CA ARG A 46 -8.15 -19.62 27.74
C ARG A 46 -9.13 -19.30 28.85
N TYR A 47 -10.18 -20.11 28.98
CA TYR A 47 -11.13 -19.95 30.08
C TYR A 47 -10.46 -20.12 31.44
N GLU A 48 -10.85 -19.27 32.40
CA GLU A 48 -10.40 -19.37 33.78
C GLU A 48 -10.84 -20.70 34.40
N GLY A 49 -9.89 -21.37 35.06
CA GLY A 49 -10.05 -22.70 35.65
C GLY A 49 -9.43 -23.86 34.84
N PHE A 50 -9.03 -23.65 33.58
CA PHE A 50 -8.28 -24.65 32.81
C PHE A 50 -6.79 -24.72 33.17
N GLU A 51 -6.24 -23.66 33.77
CA GLU A 51 -4.82 -23.57 34.16
C GLU A 51 -3.90 -23.76 32.95
N ASN A 52 -3.19 -24.89 32.87
CA ASN A 52 -2.26 -25.23 31.80
C ASN A 52 -2.92 -26.04 30.67
N ASP A 53 -4.18 -26.45 30.83
CA ASP A 53 -4.92 -27.21 29.83
C ASP A 53 -5.34 -26.29 28.68
N SER A 54 -4.77 -26.54 27.49
CA SER A 54 -5.03 -25.78 26.26
C SER A 54 -6.08 -26.42 25.36
N SER A 55 -6.78 -27.46 25.81
CA SER A 55 -7.71 -28.25 24.99
C SER A 55 -8.90 -27.45 24.44
N LEU A 56 -9.28 -26.38 25.12
CA LEU A 56 -10.35 -25.45 24.72
C LEU A 56 -9.85 -24.01 24.59
N ASP A 57 -8.57 -23.81 24.28
CA ASP A 57 -8.08 -22.49 23.88
C ASP A 57 -8.72 -22.10 22.53
N PHE A 58 -9.09 -20.84 22.38
CA PHE A 58 -9.74 -20.36 21.16
C PHE A 58 -9.28 -18.95 20.77
N TRP A 59 -9.23 -18.70 19.47
CA TRP A 59 -8.90 -17.38 18.93
C TRP A 59 -10.15 -16.50 18.83
N CYS A 60 -10.02 -15.23 19.17
CA CYS A 60 -11.00 -14.20 18.87
C CYS A 60 -10.34 -12.87 18.52
N ASN A 61 -11.08 -11.98 17.88
CA ASN A 61 -10.65 -10.59 17.75
C ASN A 61 -10.96 -9.85 19.06
N ILE A 62 -9.95 -9.27 19.72
CA ILE A 62 -10.12 -8.62 21.04
C ILE A 62 -10.98 -7.35 20.96
N CYS A 63 -11.08 -6.73 19.79
CA CYS A 63 -11.96 -5.60 19.51
C CYS A 63 -13.37 -6.03 19.08
N GLY A 64 -13.69 -7.33 19.14
CA GLY A 64 -15.02 -7.85 18.83
C GLY A 64 -16.08 -7.40 19.84
N SER A 65 -17.32 -7.28 19.38
CA SER A 65 -18.46 -6.79 20.18
C SER A 65 -18.84 -7.66 21.38
N ASP A 66 -18.37 -8.91 21.39
CA ASP A 66 -18.64 -9.89 22.44
C ASP A 66 -17.55 -9.97 23.52
N ILE A 67 -16.53 -9.12 23.42
CA ILE A 67 -15.43 -9.06 24.40
C ILE A 67 -15.72 -7.91 25.36
N HIS A 68 -15.72 -8.21 26.65
CA HIS A 68 -16.07 -7.23 27.68
C HIS A 68 -15.05 -7.19 28.81
N PRO A 69 -14.91 -6.05 29.51
CA PRO A 69 -14.15 -6.01 30.76
C PRO A 69 -14.83 -6.86 31.83
N VAL A 70 -14.02 -7.41 32.74
CA VAL A 70 -14.51 -8.10 33.94
C VAL A 70 -15.40 -7.17 34.76
N GLY A 71 -16.61 -7.64 35.10
CA GLY A 71 -17.65 -6.89 35.80
C GLY A 71 -18.83 -6.51 34.92
N TRP A 72 -18.68 -6.54 33.59
CA TRP A 72 -19.74 -6.17 32.65
C TRP A 72 -20.99 -7.05 32.78
N CYS A 73 -20.84 -8.36 32.96
CA CYS A 73 -21.94 -9.30 33.15
C CYS A 73 -22.75 -8.97 34.40
N ALA A 74 -22.07 -8.67 35.51
CA ALA A 74 -22.73 -8.31 36.76
C ALA A 74 -23.55 -7.01 36.60
N THR A 75 -22.98 -5.98 35.95
CA THR A 75 -23.67 -4.72 35.67
C THR A 75 -24.83 -4.89 34.68
N SER A 76 -24.68 -5.79 33.71
CA SER A 76 -25.68 -6.05 32.66
C SER A 76 -26.73 -7.10 33.04
N GLY A 77 -26.70 -7.62 34.27
CA GLY A 77 -27.62 -8.67 34.73
C GLY A 77 -27.46 -10.02 34.02
N LYS A 78 -26.28 -10.32 33.45
CA LYS A 78 -25.98 -11.59 32.80
C LYS A 78 -25.19 -12.52 33.74
N PRO A 79 -25.50 -13.82 33.79
CA PRO A 79 -24.77 -14.75 34.64
C PRO A 79 -23.43 -15.18 34.02
N LEU A 80 -22.41 -15.31 34.87
CA LEU A 80 -21.21 -16.06 34.55
C LEU A 80 -21.49 -17.55 34.79
N VAL A 81 -21.36 -18.37 33.74
CA VAL A 81 -21.61 -19.81 33.79
C VAL A 81 -20.32 -20.56 33.50
N PRO A 82 -19.83 -21.42 34.43
CA PRO A 82 -18.61 -22.20 34.20
C PRO A 82 -18.71 -23.08 32.95
N PRO A 83 -17.63 -23.24 32.17
CA PRO A 83 -17.56 -24.21 31.08
C PRO A 83 -17.87 -25.62 31.57
N ARG A 84 -18.67 -26.36 30.81
CA ARG A 84 -19.16 -27.70 31.15
C ARG A 84 -18.00 -28.64 31.50
N THR A 85 -16.89 -28.55 30.78
CA THR A 85 -15.69 -29.38 30.97
C THR A 85 -15.09 -29.23 32.36
N ILE A 86 -15.13 -28.04 32.96
CA ILE A 86 -14.58 -27.77 34.29
C ILE A 86 -15.64 -27.56 35.36
N GLN A 87 -16.94 -27.69 35.06
CA GLN A 87 -18.04 -27.34 35.96
C GLN A 87 -17.97 -28.04 37.34
N HIS A 88 -17.37 -29.24 37.38
CA HIS A 88 -17.18 -30.04 38.60
C HIS A 88 -15.78 -29.93 39.22
N LYS A 89 -14.86 -29.18 38.59
CA LYS A 89 -13.47 -29.02 39.05
C LYS A 89 -13.38 -28.21 40.34
N TYR A 90 -14.30 -27.27 40.53
CA TYR A 90 -14.38 -26.43 41.71
C TYR A 90 -15.80 -26.46 42.30
N THR A 91 -15.90 -26.54 43.62
CA THR A 91 -17.18 -26.56 44.33
C THR A 91 -17.70 -25.17 44.66
N ASN A 92 -16.81 -24.19 44.87
CA ASN A 92 -17.15 -22.80 45.18
C ASN A 92 -16.55 -21.83 44.15
N TRP A 93 -17.27 -21.63 43.05
CA TRP A 93 -16.87 -20.73 41.96
C TRP A 93 -16.72 -19.28 42.39
N LYS A 94 -17.52 -18.82 43.35
CA LYS A 94 -17.39 -17.46 43.89
C LYS A 94 -16.02 -17.25 44.55
N ALA A 95 -15.63 -18.16 45.44
CA ALA A 95 -14.32 -18.09 46.10
C ALA A 95 -13.16 -18.23 45.10
N PHE A 96 -13.31 -19.14 44.12
CA PHE A 96 -12.34 -19.31 43.04
C PHE A 96 -12.14 -18.00 42.24
N LEU A 97 -13.22 -17.39 41.76
CA LEU A 97 -13.15 -16.16 40.96
C LEU A 97 -12.62 -14.99 41.79
N VAL A 98 -13.03 -14.83 43.06
CA VAL A 98 -12.47 -13.78 43.94
C VAL A 98 -10.96 -13.93 44.05
N LYS A 99 -10.45 -15.14 44.28
CA LYS A 99 -9.01 -15.39 44.37
C LYS A 99 -8.28 -15.08 43.06
N ARG A 100 -8.89 -15.38 41.90
CA ARG A 100 -8.28 -15.19 40.57
C ARG A 100 -8.32 -13.75 40.07
N LEU A 101 -9.39 -13.03 40.37
CA LEU A 101 -9.66 -11.72 39.80
C LEU A 101 -9.22 -10.56 40.69
N THR A 102 -8.99 -10.79 41.99
CA THR A 102 -8.48 -9.75 42.89
C THR A 102 -7.08 -9.30 42.42
N GLY A 103 -6.97 -8.04 42.00
CA GLY A 103 -5.72 -7.45 41.48
C GLY A 103 -5.37 -7.85 40.05
N ALA A 104 -6.23 -8.63 39.36
CA ALA A 104 -6.01 -8.97 37.96
C ALA A 104 -6.28 -7.78 37.04
N LYS A 105 -5.50 -7.66 35.96
CA LYS A 105 -5.75 -6.66 34.91
C LYS A 105 -6.93 -7.08 34.05
N THR A 106 -7.77 -6.12 33.67
CA THR A 106 -8.88 -6.26 32.72
C THR A 106 -8.84 -5.13 31.71
N LEU A 107 -9.65 -5.22 30.65
CA LEU A 107 -9.85 -4.11 29.71
C LEU A 107 -10.33 -2.83 30.43
N PRO A 108 -9.93 -1.64 29.95
CA PRO A 108 -10.49 -0.38 30.40
C PRO A 108 -12.02 -0.32 30.23
N PRO A 109 -12.77 0.34 31.14
CA PRO A 109 -14.23 0.46 31.02
C PRO A 109 -14.71 1.16 29.73
N ASP A 110 -13.89 2.06 29.18
CA ASP A 110 -14.16 2.81 27.95
C ASP A 110 -13.61 2.13 26.69
N PHE A 111 -13.09 0.90 26.80
CA PHE A 111 -12.46 0.19 25.69
C PHE A 111 -13.39 0.00 24.48
N SER A 112 -14.64 -0.44 24.71
CA SER A 112 -15.62 -0.64 23.63
C SER A 112 -15.99 0.67 22.93
N GLN A 113 -16.07 1.78 23.68
CA GLN A 113 -16.28 3.11 23.13
C GLN A 113 -15.10 3.53 22.25
N LYS A 114 -13.86 3.38 22.74
CA LYS A 114 -12.64 3.67 21.96
C LYS A 114 -12.57 2.85 20.67
N VAL A 115 -12.93 1.56 20.73
CA VAL A 115 -13.02 0.71 19.52
C VAL A 115 -14.03 1.29 18.54
N SER A 116 -15.24 1.63 19.00
CA SER A 116 -16.28 2.21 18.16
C SER A 116 -15.86 3.55 17.53
N GLU A 117 -15.26 4.45 18.31
CA GLU A 117 -14.75 5.75 17.84
C GLU A 117 -13.63 5.58 16.82
N SER A 118 -12.70 4.64 17.04
CA SER A 118 -11.60 4.38 16.12
C SER A 118 -12.03 3.83 14.75
N MET A 119 -13.28 3.34 14.66
CA MET A 119 -13.91 2.84 13.45
C MET A 119 -14.76 3.92 12.75
N GLN A 120 -14.77 5.15 13.26
CA GLN A 120 -15.43 6.28 12.60
C GLN A 120 -14.42 7.04 11.73
N TYR A 121 -14.66 7.04 10.42
CA TYR A 121 -13.77 7.69 9.45
C TYR A 121 -14.33 9.06 9.04
N PRO A 122 -13.49 10.11 8.95
CA PRO A 122 -13.96 11.45 8.65
C PRO A 122 -14.32 11.65 7.17
N PHE A 123 -13.64 10.94 6.25
CA PHE A 123 -14.01 10.92 4.83
C PHE A 123 -15.35 10.23 4.65
N LYS A 124 -16.22 10.81 3.82
CA LYS A 124 -17.58 10.34 3.53
C LYS A 124 -17.77 10.13 2.03
N THR A 125 -18.76 9.31 1.69
CA THR A 125 -19.19 9.13 0.30
C THR A 125 -19.58 10.46 -0.33
N SER A 126 -19.41 10.58 -1.65
CA SER A 126 -19.66 11.80 -2.44
C SER A 126 -18.65 12.94 -2.19
N MET A 127 -17.64 12.74 -1.34
CA MET A 127 -16.52 13.67 -1.23
C MET A 127 -15.63 13.62 -2.47
N ARG A 128 -15.20 14.78 -2.96
CA ARG A 128 -14.30 14.94 -4.10
C ARG A 128 -12.87 15.18 -3.63
N VAL A 129 -11.92 14.50 -4.28
CA VAL A 129 -10.47 14.62 -4.04
C VAL A 129 -9.72 14.72 -5.36
N GLU A 130 -8.55 15.35 -5.36
CA GLU A 130 -7.57 15.21 -6.44
C GLU A 130 -6.68 14.00 -6.14
N VAL A 131 -6.47 13.13 -7.12
CA VAL A 131 -5.62 11.94 -6.98
C VAL A 131 -4.83 11.70 -8.27
N VAL A 132 -3.66 11.06 -8.15
CA VAL A 132 -2.82 10.68 -9.30
C VAL A 132 -3.62 9.91 -10.36
N ASP A 133 -3.41 10.24 -11.64
CA ASP A 133 -3.99 9.48 -12.75
C ASP A 133 -3.15 8.22 -13.00
N LYS A 134 -3.67 7.04 -12.64
CA LYS A 134 -2.97 5.75 -12.82
C LYS A 134 -2.55 5.43 -14.26
N THR A 135 -3.11 6.13 -15.26
CA THR A 135 -2.72 5.98 -16.67
C THR A 135 -1.71 7.04 -17.13
N HIS A 136 -1.56 8.13 -16.39
CA HIS A 136 -0.68 9.26 -16.69
C HIS A 136 -0.13 9.84 -15.39
N LEU A 137 0.95 9.26 -14.87
CA LEU A 137 1.49 9.55 -13.55
C LEU A 137 1.86 11.03 -13.32
N CYS A 138 2.17 11.76 -14.39
CA CYS A 138 2.58 13.16 -14.32
C CYS A 138 1.47 14.14 -13.96
N ARG A 139 0.21 13.68 -13.87
CA ARG A 139 -0.95 14.52 -13.57
C ARG A 139 -1.87 13.90 -12.54
N THR A 140 -2.66 14.76 -11.92
CA THR A 140 -3.82 14.37 -11.12
C THR A 140 -5.11 14.49 -11.93
N ARG A 141 -6.17 13.88 -11.43
CA ARG A 141 -7.55 14.08 -11.87
C ARG A 141 -8.49 13.98 -10.68
N VAL A 142 -9.70 14.53 -10.82
CA VAL A 142 -10.68 14.50 -9.73
C VAL A 142 -11.33 13.11 -9.64
N ALA A 143 -11.44 12.61 -8.42
CA ALA A 143 -12.16 11.39 -8.10
C ALA A 143 -13.13 11.62 -6.93
N VAL A 144 -14.14 10.76 -6.85
CA VAL A 144 -15.19 10.79 -5.84
C VAL A 144 -15.06 9.58 -4.94
N VAL A 145 -15.19 9.78 -3.64
CA VAL A 145 -15.27 8.71 -2.65
C VAL A 145 -16.59 7.96 -2.84
N GLU A 146 -16.52 6.73 -3.34
CA GLU A 146 -17.68 5.85 -3.52
C GLU A 146 -17.93 5.02 -2.25
N ASN A 147 -16.87 4.56 -1.58
CA ASN A 147 -16.99 3.75 -0.38
C ASN A 147 -15.81 3.97 0.59
N VAL A 148 -16.05 3.73 1.88
CA VAL A 148 -15.04 3.79 2.95
C VAL A 148 -15.11 2.52 3.79
N ILE A 149 -14.04 1.74 3.78
CA ILE A 149 -13.94 0.48 4.55
C ILE A 149 -12.62 0.50 5.32
N GLY A 150 -12.68 0.47 6.65
CA GLY A 150 -11.46 0.43 7.46
C GLY A 150 -10.56 1.68 7.35
N GLY A 151 -11.10 2.80 6.87
CA GLY A 151 -10.32 4.00 6.50
C GLY A 151 -9.71 3.95 5.10
N ARG A 152 -9.87 2.85 4.36
CA ARG A 152 -9.56 2.77 2.92
C ARG A 152 -10.69 3.34 2.10
N LEU A 153 -10.34 4.22 1.17
CA LEU A 153 -11.25 4.86 0.24
C LEU A 153 -11.24 4.08 -1.07
N ARG A 154 -12.44 3.75 -1.56
CA ARG A 154 -12.64 3.41 -2.97
C ARG A 154 -13.01 4.69 -3.71
N LEU A 155 -12.09 5.18 -4.52
CA LEU A 155 -12.29 6.37 -5.34
C LEU A 155 -12.70 5.95 -6.75
N VAL A 156 -13.63 6.69 -7.36
CA VAL A 156 -14.01 6.54 -8.77
C VAL A 156 -13.75 7.86 -9.46
N TYR A 157 -13.03 7.86 -10.57
CA TYR A 157 -12.77 9.12 -11.28
C TYR A 157 -14.06 9.74 -11.83
N GLU A 158 -14.21 11.06 -11.78
CA GLU A 158 -15.48 11.74 -12.12
C GLU A 158 -15.97 11.48 -13.55
N GLU A 159 -15.06 11.19 -14.47
CA GLU A 159 -15.37 10.95 -15.89
C GLU A 159 -15.59 9.46 -16.19
N SER A 160 -15.48 8.57 -15.19
CA SER A 160 -15.74 7.15 -15.38
C SER A 160 -17.24 6.91 -15.57
N GLU A 161 -17.63 6.47 -16.77
CA GLU A 161 -19.03 6.19 -17.10
C GLU A 161 -19.54 4.89 -16.44
N ASP A 162 -18.68 3.89 -16.30
CA ASP A 162 -19.03 2.54 -15.85
C ASP A 162 -18.65 2.24 -14.39
N LYS A 163 -18.08 3.22 -13.67
CA LYS A 163 -17.55 3.09 -12.30
C LYS A 163 -16.52 1.96 -12.12
N THR A 164 -15.91 1.47 -13.20
CA THR A 164 -14.86 0.45 -13.13
C THR A 164 -13.47 1.05 -13.06
N ASP A 165 -13.33 2.32 -13.48
CA ASP A 165 -12.09 3.08 -13.37
C ASP A 165 -11.92 3.61 -11.93
N ASP A 166 -11.63 2.68 -11.02
CA ASP A 166 -11.47 2.96 -9.60
C ASP A 166 -9.99 3.03 -9.15
N PHE A 167 -9.80 3.56 -7.95
CA PHE A 167 -8.52 3.72 -7.28
C PHE A 167 -8.71 3.49 -5.78
N TRP A 168 -7.96 2.54 -5.22
CA TRP A 168 -8.02 2.22 -3.79
C TRP A 168 -6.81 2.79 -3.06
N CYS A 169 -7.05 3.50 -1.97
CA CYS A 169 -5.99 4.03 -1.12
C CYS A 169 -6.47 4.27 0.31
N HIS A 170 -5.58 4.34 1.29
CA HIS A 170 -5.94 4.80 2.62
C HIS A 170 -6.32 6.30 2.62
N MET A 171 -7.19 6.73 3.54
CA MET A 171 -7.59 8.15 3.71
C MET A 171 -6.44 9.11 4.06
N TYR A 172 -5.28 8.56 4.41
CA TYR A 172 -4.04 9.30 4.67
C TYR A 172 -2.96 8.96 3.64
N SER A 173 -3.34 8.44 2.48
CA SER A 173 -2.40 8.23 1.39
C SER A 173 -1.79 9.57 0.94
N PRO A 174 -0.49 9.63 0.65
CA PRO A 174 0.14 10.83 0.11
C PRO A 174 -0.29 11.12 -1.35
N LEU A 175 -1.09 10.25 -1.97
CA LEU A 175 -1.52 10.34 -3.36
C LEU A 175 -2.83 11.11 -3.53
N ILE A 176 -3.53 11.43 -2.44
CA ILE A 176 -4.80 12.16 -2.45
C ILE A 176 -4.63 13.56 -1.86
N HIS A 177 -5.29 14.53 -2.47
CA HIS A 177 -5.19 15.94 -2.11
C HIS A 177 -6.54 16.63 -2.19
N HIS A 178 -6.66 17.79 -1.53
CA HIS A 178 -7.85 18.61 -1.61
C HIS A 178 -8.02 19.22 -3.02
N ILE A 179 -9.25 19.57 -3.38
CA ILE A 179 -9.51 20.26 -4.66
C ILE A 179 -8.75 21.59 -4.71
N GLY A 180 -8.07 21.85 -5.82
CA GLY A 180 -7.22 23.02 -6.05
C GLY A 180 -5.74 22.81 -5.71
N TRP A 181 -5.37 21.69 -5.07
CA TRP A 181 -3.98 21.41 -4.68
C TRP A 181 -3.02 21.44 -5.86
N SER A 182 -3.35 20.75 -6.97
CA SER A 182 -2.45 20.66 -8.12
C SER A 182 -2.15 22.04 -8.72
N ARG A 183 -3.17 22.89 -8.79
CA ARG A 183 -3.02 24.28 -9.22
C ARG A 183 -2.14 25.08 -8.26
N SER A 184 -2.33 24.91 -6.96
CA SER A 184 -1.58 25.61 -5.91
C SER A 184 -0.08 25.33 -6.01
N ILE A 185 0.29 24.07 -6.19
CA ILE A 185 1.70 23.67 -6.20
C ILE A 185 2.35 23.67 -7.59
N GLY A 186 1.57 23.87 -8.65
CA GLY A 186 2.06 23.83 -10.04
C GLY A 186 2.21 22.42 -10.63
N HIS A 187 1.50 21.43 -10.06
CA HIS A 187 1.38 20.07 -10.59
C HIS A 187 0.41 20.02 -11.77
N ARG A 188 0.65 19.16 -12.76
CA ARG A 188 -0.26 19.00 -13.90
C ARG A 188 -1.56 18.37 -13.41
N PHE A 189 -2.69 18.79 -13.98
CA PHE A 189 -3.99 18.20 -13.66
C PHE A 189 -4.83 18.08 -14.94
N LYS A 190 -5.65 17.04 -15.02
CA LYS A 190 -6.64 16.90 -16.09
C LYS A 190 -7.74 17.93 -15.87
N ARG A 191 -8.00 18.77 -16.88
CA ARG A 191 -9.12 19.72 -16.83
C ARG A 191 -10.42 18.94 -16.92
N SER A 192 -11.36 19.25 -16.02
CA SER A 192 -12.71 18.71 -16.08
C SER A 192 -13.51 19.46 -17.15
N ASP A 193 -13.98 18.76 -18.18
CA ASP A 193 -14.93 19.30 -19.17
C ASP A 193 -16.38 19.30 -18.64
N ILE A 194 -16.56 18.89 -17.39
CA ILE A 194 -17.85 18.72 -16.72
C ILE A 194 -18.44 20.10 -16.37
N THR A 195 -19.27 20.63 -17.27
CA THR A 195 -20.08 21.85 -17.07
C THR A 195 -21.25 21.64 -16.10
N LYS A 196 -21.56 20.40 -15.72
CA LYS A 196 -22.62 20.05 -14.78
C LYS A 196 -21.99 19.40 -13.55
N LYS A 197 -21.87 20.12 -12.43
CA LYS A 197 -21.68 19.45 -11.12
C LYS A 197 -22.72 18.32 -11.05
N GLN A 198 -22.27 17.06 -10.98
CA GLN A 198 -23.19 15.97 -10.70
C GLN A 198 -23.84 16.28 -9.34
N ASP A 199 -25.17 16.31 -9.31
CA ASP A 199 -25.94 16.68 -8.13
C ASP A 199 -25.55 15.80 -6.94
N GLY A 200 -25.05 16.41 -5.87
CA GLY A 200 -24.75 15.73 -4.60
C GLY A 200 -23.27 15.50 -4.28
N HIS A 201 -22.32 15.74 -5.19
CA HIS A 201 -20.89 15.70 -4.87
C HIS A 201 -20.41 17.00 -4.21
N PHE A 202 -19.51 16.90 -3.23
CA PHE A 202 -18.95 18.05 -2.52
C PHE A 202 -17.47 17.88 -2.24
N ASP A 203 -16.73 18.99 -2.16
CA ASP A 203 -15.27 18.94 -1.99
C ASP A 203 -14.90 18.44 -0.59
N ALA A 204 -13.94 17.51 -0.49
CA ALA A 204 -13.42 17.07 0.79
C ALA A 204 -12.74 18.26 1.52
N PRO A 205 -13.07 18.54 2.80
CA PRO A 205 -12.44 19.62 3.53
C PRO A 205 -10.90 19.45 3.62
N PRO A 206 -10.09 20.50 3.36
CA PRO A 206 -8.62 20.39 3.34
C PRO A 206 -7.98 19.87 4.63
N HIS A 207 -8.61 20.11 5.79
CA HIS A 207 -8.09 19.66 7.08
C HIS A 207 -8.19 18.14 7.31
N LEU A 208 -8.88 17.39 6.43
CA LEU A 208 -8.99 15.94 6.52
C LEU A 208 -7.76 15.21 5.95
N PHE A 209 -6.99 15.87 5.07
CA PHE A 209 -5.83 15.27 4.42
C PHE A 209 -4.64 15.21 5.36
N MET A 210 -3.72 14.27 5.10
CA MET A 210 -2.48 14.16 5.87
C MET A 210 -1.70 15.47 5.78
N LYS A 211 -1.32 16.02 6.93
CA LYS A 211 -0.47 17.21 6.98
C LYS A 211 0.92 16.85 6.51
N VAL A 212 1.38 17.55 5.47
CA VAL A 212 2.74 17.40 4.96
C VAL A 212 3.68 18.25 5.80
N LYS A 213 4.86 17.71 6.10
CA LYS A 213 5.89 18.39 6.90
C LYS A 213 6.41 19.60 6.11
N GLU A 214 6.36 20.78 6.73
CA GLU A 214 6.94 21.99 6.16
C GLU A 214 8.45 21.83 5.95
N VAL A 215 8.93 22.33 4.81
CA VAL A 215 10.34 22.29 4.43
C VAL A 215 10.81 23.70 4.12
N ASP A 216 12.03 24.03 4.57
CA ASP A 216 12.65 25.31 4.25
C ASP A 216 13.37 25.22 2.90
N ALA A 217 12.74 25.77 1.87
CA ALA A 217 13.29 25.86 0.53
C ALA A 217 14.14 27.13 0.29
N ALA A 218 14.35 27.98 1.31
CA ALA A 218 15.12 29.22 1.15
C ALA A 218 16.64 29.01 1.09
N GLY A 219 17.11 27.85 1.56
CA GLY A 219 18.53 27.47 1.58
C GLY A 219 18.96 26.63 0.37
N GLU A 220 19.92 25.73 0.61
CA GLU A 220 20.27 24.71 -0.38
C GLU A 220 19.10 23.75 -0.57
N TRP A 221 18.63 23.65 -1.81
CA TRP A 221 17.44 22.89 -2.17
C TRP A 221 17.68 21.97 -3.36
N PHE A 222 16.75 21.05 -3.58
CA PHE A 222 16.71 20.22 -4.78
C PHE A 222 16.66 21.07 -6.05
N LYS A 223 17.33 20.60 -7.11
CA LYS A 223 17.38 21.27 -8.42
C LYS A 223 17.11 20.27 -9.52
N GLU A 224 16.54 20.77 -10.62
CA GLU A 224 16.35 19.98 -11.84
C GLU A 224 17.70 19.43 -12.35
N GLY A 225 17.68 18.18 -12.81
CA GLY A 225 18.86 17.45 -13.26
C GLY A 225 19.64 16.71 -12.16
N MET A 226 19.39 16.99 -10.88
CA MET A 226 20.00 16.23 -9.79
C MET A 226 19.58 14.75 -9.84
N LYS A 227 20.55 13.86 -9.60
CA LYS A 227 20.35 12.41 -9.54
C LYS A 227 20.08 11.92 -8.12
N LEU A 228 19.25 10.90 -7.99
CA LEU A 228 18.93 10.23 -6.74
C LEU A 228 18.52 8.77 -6.99
N GLU A 229 18.19 8.05 -5.92
CA GLU A 229 17.57 6.72 -5.96
C GLU A 229 16.11 6.83 -5.52
N ALA A 230 15.18 6.13 -6.19
CA ALA A 230 13.76 6.18 -5.84
C ALA A 230 13.09 4.82 -6.03
N ILE A 231 12.10 4.50 -5.19
CA ILE A 231 11.22 3.34 -5.43
C ILE A 231 10.41 3.62 -6.71
N ASP A 232 10.36 2.69 -7.64
CA ASP A 232 9.57 2.85 -8.87
C ASP A 232 8.06 2.78 -8.56
N PRO A 233 7.26 3.83 -8.83
CA PRO A 233 5.82 3.83 -8.56
C PRO A 233 5.03 2.83 -9.41
N LEU A 234 5.61 2.33 -10.51
CA LEU A 234 5.04 1.30 -11.37
C LEU A 234 5.62 -0.10 -11.09
N ASN A 235 6.63 -0.20 -10.22
CA ASN A 235 7.23 -1.46 -9.79
C ASN A 235 7.84 -1.31 -8.39
N LEU A 236 7.01 -1.48 -7.37
CA LEU A 236 7.39 -1.21 -5.98
C LEU A 236 8.37 -2.24 -5.39
N SER A 237 8.69 -3.28 -6.15
CA SER A 237 9.79 -4.20 -5.85
C SER A 237 11.16 -3.58 -6.13
N ALA A 238 11.25 -2.54 -6.95
CA ALA A 238 12.50 -1.97 -7.46
C ALA A 238 12.81 -0.59 -6.87
N ILE A 239 14.06 -0.39 -6.49
CA ILE A 239 14.65 0.94 -6.31
C ILE A 239 15.52 1.21 -7.54
N CYS A 240 15.33 2.36 -8.16
CA CYS A 240 15.90 2.69 -9.46
C CYS A 240 16.72 3.97 -9.41
N VAL A 241 17.61 4.11 -10.39
CA VAL A 241 18.26 5.38 -10.73
C VAL A 241 17.20 6.38 -11.22
N ALA A 242 17.19 7.58 -10.63
CA ALA A 242 16.17 8.59 -10.89
C ALA A 242 16.74 10.00 -10.99
N THR A 243 15.98 10.89 -11.63
CA THR A 243 16.34 12.29 -11.87
C THR A 243 15.23 13.23 -11.44
N ILE A 244 15.58 14.34 -10.79
CA ILE A 244 14.65 15.44 -10.52
C ILE A 244 14.37 16.17 -11.84
N ARG A 245 13.11 16.11 -12.28
CA ARG A 245 12.65 16.70 -13.54
C ARG A 245 12.01 18.05 -13.37
N LYS A 246 11.36 18.29 -12.23
CA LYS A 246 10.78 19.59 -11.90
C LYS A 246 10.70 19.78 -10.40
N VAL A 247 11.01 20.98 -9.92
CA VAL A 247 10.76 21.39 -8.53
C VAL A 247 9.46 22.17 -8.47
N LEU A 248 8.53 21.74 -7.62
CA LEU A 248 7.22 22.35 -7.41
C LEU A 248 7.19 23.15 -6.10
N ALA A 249 6.09 23.86 -5.85
CA ALA A 249 5.89 24.53 -4.57
C ALA A 249 5.70 23.51 -3.43
N ASP A 250 5.75 23.99 -2.19
CA ASP A 250 5.48 23.22 -0.96
C ASP A 250 6.29 21.94 -0.84
N GLY A 251 7.50 21.91 -1.40
CA GLY A 251 8.44 20.80 -1.28
C GLY A 251 8.18 19.60 -2.20
N TYR A 252 7.23 19.69 -3.14
CA TYR A 252 6.96 18.64 -4.10
C TYR A 252 7.97 18.61 -5.27
N LEU A 253 8.23 17.43 -5.79
CA LEU A 253 9.24 17.14 -6.81
C LEU A 253 8.65 16.21 -7.86
N MET A 254 8.76 16.57 -9.14
CA MET A 254 8.51 15.62 -10.22
C MET A 254 9.81 14.87 -10.51
N ILE A 255 9.78 13.55 -10.41
CA ILE A 255 10.93 12.67 -10.56
C ILE A 255 10.65 11.68 -11.69
N GLY A 256 11.65 11.48 -12.56
CA GLY A 256 11.62 10.48 -13.62
C GLY A 256 12.56 9.32 -13.29
N ILE A 257 12.18 8.09 -13.67
CA ILE A 257 13.02 6.90 -13.57
C ILE A 257 13.85 6.77 -14.84
N ASP A 258 15.18 6.86 -14.72
CA ASP A 258 16.07 6.97 -15.87
C ASP A 258 15.93 5.78 -16.85
N GLY A 259 15.81 6.08 -18.14
CA GLY A 259 15.68 5.09 -19.22
C GLY A 259 14.25 4.57 -19.48
N SER A 260 13.29 4.92 -18.62
CA SER A 260 11.87 4.52 -18.76
C SER A 260 10.94 5.71 -18.97
N GLU A 261 11.46 6.88 -19.32
CA GLU A 261 10.69 8.12 -19.42
C GLU A 261 10.19 8.37 -20.83
N ALA A 262 8.90 8.65 -20.96
CA ALA A 262 8.31 9.22 -22.17
C ALA A 262 8.86 10.63 -22.45
N ALA A 263 8.98 10.96 -23.73
CA ALA A 263 9.52 12.24 -24.20
C ALA A 263 8.69 13.46 -23.75
N ASP A 264 7.40 13.27 -23.49
CA ASP A 264 6.47 14.30 -23.00
C ASP A 264 6.45 14.43 -21.46
N GLY A 265 7.22 13.59 -20.77
CA GLY A 265 7.27 13.50 -19.32
C GLY A 265 5.98 12.95 -18.71
N SER A 266 5.20 12.16 -19.46
CA SER A 266 3.97 11.52 -18.94
C SER A 266 4.20 10.53 -17.79
N ASP A 267 5.41 9.97 -17.70
CA ASP A 267 5.81 9.00 -16.69
C ASP A 267 6.47 9.63 -15.45
N TRP A 268 6.63 10.96 -15.40
CA TRP A 268 7.16 11.62 -14.20
C TRP A 268 6.19 11.45 -13.04
N PHE A 269 6.70 11.07 -11.87
CA PHE A 269 5.88 10.88 -10.69
C PHE A 269 6.21 11.91 -9.62
N CYS A 270 5.19 12.35 -8.88
CA CYS A 270 5.33 13.36 -7.85
C CYS A 270 5.69 12.73 -6.50
N TYR A 271 6.85 13.09 -5.96
CA TYR A 271 7.24 12.81 -4.58
C TYR A 271 7.35 14.11 -3.79
N HIS A 272 7.01 14.08 -2.51
CA HIS A 272 7.41 15.16 -1.60
C HIS A 272 8.88 14.98 -1.19
N ALA A 273 9.61 16.08 -0.94
CA ALA A 273 11.01 16.06 -0.48
C ALA A 273 11.21 15.20 0.80
N THR A 274 10.20 15.11 1.66
CA THR A 274 10.23 14.28 2.86
C THR A 274 9.73 12.85 2.63
N SER A 275 9.44 12.44 1.40
CA SER A 275 8.94 11.10 1.11
C SER A 275 9.97 10.03 1.50
N PRO A 276 9.58 8.96 2.21
CA PRO A 276 10.49 7.87 2.53
C PRO A 276 10.84 7.00 1.32
N SER A 277 10.26 7.27 0.14
CA SER A 277 10.49 6.52 -1.10
C SER A 277 11.59 7.10 -2.00
N ILE A 278 12.27 8.14 -1.55
CA ILE A 278 13.42 8.76 -2.24
C ILE A 278 14.67 8.76 -1.35
N PHE A 279 15.81 8.46 -1.95
CA PHE A 279 17.08 8.17 -1.27
C PHE A 279 18.26 8.87 -1.97
N PRO A 280 19.33 9.19 -1.24
CA PRO A 280 20.54 9.73 -1.85
C PRO A 280 21.24 8.68 -2.72
N VAL A 281 22.01 9.15 -3.70
CA VAL A 281 22.92 8.31 -4.50
C VAL A 281 23.82 7.47 -3.58
N GLY A 282 23.88 6.16 -3.84
CA GLY A 282 24.67 5.19 -3.08
C GLY A 282 23.91 4.53 -1.93
N PHE A 283 22.65 4.89 -1.66
CA PHE A 283 21.84 4.29 -0.60
C PHE A 283 21.72 2.77 -0.78
N CYS A 284 21.40 2.29 -1.98
CA CYS A 284 21.28 0.87 -2.26
C CYS A 284 22.62 0.13 -2.08
N GLU A 285 23.73 0.69 -2.58
CA GLU A 285 25.06 0.06 -2.48
C GLU A 285 25.48 -0.11 -1.00
N ILE A 286 25.36 0.95 -0.20
CA ILE A 286 25.72 0.95 1.23
C ILE A 286 24.87 -0.05 2.01
N ASN A 287 23.59 -0.17 1.67
CA ASN A 287 22.65 -1.02 2.38
C ASN A 287 22.50 -2.42 1.77
N MET A 288 23.32 -2.80 0.78
CA MET A 288 23.25 -4.10 0.08
C MET A 288 21.87 -4.37 -0.53
N ILE A 289 21.27 -3.36 -1.14
CA ILE A 289 20.03 -3.47 -1.93
C ILE A 289 20.42 -3.53 -3.41
N GLU A 290 19.72 -4.35 -4.18
CA GLU A 290 19.86 -4.34 -5.64
C GLU A 290 19.26 -3.05 -6.20
N LEU A 291 20.13 -2.22 -6.80
CA LEU A 291 19.72 -1.03 -7.54
C LEU A 291 19.42 -1.42 -8.99
N THR A 292 18.22 -1.07 -9.46
CA THR A 292 17.86 -1.23 -10.86
C THR A 292 18.54 -0.15 -11.70
N PRO A 293 19.44 -0.53 -12.64
CA PRO A 293 20.10 0.43 -13.51
C PRO A 293 19.13 1.04 -14.54
N PRO A 294 19.49 2.18 -15.17
CA PRO A 294 18.66 2.78 -16.22
C PRO A 294 18.41 1.79 -17.35
N ARG A 295 17.17 1.72 -17.83
CA ARG A 295 16.80 0.79 -18.90
C ARG A 295 17.61 1.08 -20.16
N GLY A 296 18.26 0.04 -20.70
CA GLY A 296 19.13 0.15 -21.88
C GLY A 296 20.57 0.57 -21.59
N TYR A 297 20.94 0.78 -20.32
CA TYR A 297 22.32 1.06 -19.93
C TYR A 297 23.21 -0.18 -20.10
N ALA A 298 24.27 -0.07 -20.92
CA ALA A 298 25.09 -1.21 -21.32
C ALA A 298 26.29 -1.50 -20.40
N LYS A 299 26.76 -0.51 -19.63
CA LYS A 299 27.96 -0.65 -18.79
C LYS A 299 27.60 -1.26 -17.44
N LEU A 300 27.56 -2.59 -17.40
CA LEU A 300 27.24 -3.37 -16.19
C LEU A 300 28.50 -4.00 -15.57
N PRO A 301 28.60 -4.11 -14.23
CA PRO A 301 27.65 -3.60 -13.23
C PRO A 301 27.60 -2.07 -13.20
N PHE A 302 26.42 -1.51 -12.92
CA PHE A 302 26.20 -0.07 -12.88
C PHE A 302 27.04 0.59 -11.78
N LYS A 303 27.63 1.75 -12.11
CA LYS A 303 28.42 2.56 -11.17
C LYS A 303 28.00 4.01 -11.25
N TRP A 304 27.59 4.57 -10.11
CA TRP A 304 27.16 5.96 -10.00
C TRP A 304 28.22 6.95 -10.49
N PHE A 305 29.49 6.75 -10.15
CA PHE A 305 30.58 7.65 -10.56
C PHE A 305 30.70 7.78 -12.08
N ASP A 306 30.65 6.65 -12.80
CA ASP A 306 30.74 6.64 -14.26
C ASP A 306 29.48 7.26 -14.88
N TYR A 307 28.30 6.93 -14.35
CA TYR A 307 27.02 7.44 -14.85
C TYR A 307 26.87 8.96 -14.66
N LEU A 308 27.27 9.51 -13.51
CA LEU A 308 27.26 10.95 -13.25
C LEU A 308 28.20 11.69 -14.21
N ARG A 309 29.39 11.14 -14.47
CA ARG A 309 30.34 11.71 -15.44
C ARG A 309 29.83 11.63 -16.88
N GLU A 310 29.18 10.53 -17.26
CA GLU A 310 28.62 10.34 -18.61
C GLU A 310 27.43 11.25 -18.91
N THR A 311 26.63 11.55 -17.90
CA THR A 311 25.43 12.38 -18.02
C THR A 311 25.66 13.85 -17.67
N ASP A 312 26.91 14.22 -17.34
CA ASP A 312 27.30 15.55 -16.85
C ASP A 312 26.35 16.08 -15.76
N SER A 313 26.06 15.22 -14.79
CA SER A 313 25.08 15.49 -13.74
C SER A 313 25.68 15.32 -12.35
N ILE A 314 24.96 15.84 -11.35
CA ILE A 314 25.37 15.78 -9.94
C ILE A 314 24.35 15.00 -9.12
N ALA A 315 24.84 14.32 -8.07
CA ALA A 315 23.97 13.72 -7.07
C ALA A 315 23.28 14.80 -6.23
N ALA A 316 22.02 14.56 -5.85
CA ALA A 316 21.35 15.38 -4.86
C ALA A 316 22.07 15.28 -3.49
N PRO A 317 22.31 16.40 -2.78
CA PRO A 317 23.03 16.39 -1.50
C PRO A 317 22.35 15.50 -0.45
N VAL A 318 23.13 14.63 0.22
CA VAL A 318 22.64 13.66 1.23
C VAL A 318 21.80 14.32 2.32
N LYS A 319 22.19 15.52 2.77
CA LYS A 319 21.49 16.27 3.83
C LYS A 319 20.02 16.58 3.52
N LEU A 320 19.63 16.64 2.24
CA LEU A 320 18.24 16.88 1.83
C LEU A 320 17.34 15.66 2.08
N PHE A 321 17.93 14.49 2.37
CA PHE A 321 17.21 13.24 2.64
C PHE A 321 17.14 12.91 4.13
N ASN A 322 17.69 13.76 5.01
CA ASN A 322 17.76 13.51 6.45
C ASN A 322 16.35 13.38 7.05
N LYS A 323 16.06 12.18 7.57
CA LYS A 323 14.79 11.81 8.19
C LYS A 323 15.07 11.09 9.51
N GLU A 324 14.23 11.33 10.49
CA GLU A 324 14.28 10.59 11.76
C GLU A 324 13.93 9.13 11.51
N VAL A 325 14.70 8.19 12.04
CA VAL A 325 14.36 6.76 12.03
C VAL A 325 13.63 6.44 13.34
N PRO A 326 12.33 6.10 13.32
CA PRO A 326 11.55 5.91 14.53
C PRO A 326 11.86 4.52 15.08
N ASN A 327 11.66 4.35 16.38
CA ASN A 327 11.67 3.01 16.98
C ASN A 327 10.33 2.31 16.71
N HIS A 328 10.14 1.85 15.48
CA HIS A 328 8.86 1.32 14.98
C HIS A 328 8.50 -0.08 15.49
N GLY A 329 9.43 -0.82 16.12
CA GLY A 329 9.15 -2.13 16.73
C GLY A 329 8.98 -3.33 15.78
N PHE A 330 8.95 -3.12 14.45
CA PHE A 330 9.05 -4.23 13.48
C PHE A 330 10.33 -5.06 13.62
N HIS A 331 10.19 -6.37 13.42
CA HIS A 331 11.28 -7.34 13.34
C HIS A 331 11.09 -8.24 12.13
N VAL A 332 12.20 -8.73 11.55
CA VAL A 332 12.16 -9.72 10.47
C VAL A 332 11.42 -10.97 10.94
N GLY A 333 10.54 -11.50 10.08
CA GLY A 333 9.68 -12.64 10.36
C GLY A 333 8.31 -12.29 10.96
N MET A 334 8.06 -11.02 11.34
CA MET A 334 6.75 -10.60 11.81
C MET A 334 5.69 -10.72 10.70
N LYS A 335 4.52 -11.24 11.07
CA LYS A 335 3.33 -11.36 10.21
C LYS A 335 2.46 -10.12 10.33
N LEU A 336 1.88 -9.70 9.21
CA LEU A 336 0.96 -8.57 9.10
C LEU A 336 0.02 -8.74 7.91
N GLU A 337 -0.92 -7.81 7.77
CA GLU A 337 -1.79 -7.71 6.59
C GLU A 337 -1.30 -6.51 5.76
N ALA A 338 -0.91 -6.73 4.50
CA ALA A 338 -0.35 -5.69 3.63
C ALA A 338 -1.22 -5.50 2.40
N VAL A 339 -1.36 -4.25 1.96
CA VAL A 339 -1.94 -3.95 0.65
C VAL A 339 -0.96 -4.39 -0.44
N ASP A 340 -1.45 -5.05 -1.48
CA ASP A 340 -0.69 -5.16 -2.72
C ASP A 340 -0.73 -3.82 -3.44
N LEU A 341 0.36 -3.06 -3.41
CA LEU A 341 0.38 -1.72 -3.99
C LEU A 341 0.33 -1.72 -5.53
N MET A 342 0.52 -2.87 -6.19
CA MET A 342 0.31 -3.05 -7.63
C MET A 342 -1.17 -3.33 -7.95
N GLU A 343 -1.91 -3.93 -7.01
CA GLU A 343 -3.38 -4.09 -7.06
C GLU A 343 -4.03 -3.65 -5.73
N PRO A 344 -4.15 -2.33 -5.45
CA PRO A 344 -4.49 -1.81 -4.11
C PRO A 344 -5.86 -2.20 -3.53
N ARG A 345 -6.68 -2.92 -4.31
CA ARG A 345 -7.90 -3.59 -3.88
C ARG A 345 -7.60 -4.79 -2.98
N LEU A 346 -6.45 -5.44 -3.14
CA LEU A 346 -6.07 -6.63 -2.39
C LEU A 346 -5.35 -6.24 -1.10
N VAL A 347 -5.77 -6.87 -0.01
CA VAL A 347 -5.03 -6.90 1.26
C VAL A 347 -4.70 -8.35 1.53
N CYS A 348 -3.42 -8.65 1.74
CA CYS A 348 -2.85 -9.99 1.70
C CYS A 348 -2.14 -10.33 3.01
N VAL A 349 -2.06 -11.63 3.33
CA VAL A 349 -1.17 -12.13 4.38
C VAL A 349 0.28 -11.90 3.95
N ALA A 350 1.05 -11.24 4.80
CA ALA A 350 2.41 -10.82 4.46
C ALA A 350 3.39 -10.94 5.64
N THR A 351 4.67 -10.89 5.30
CA THR A 351 5.79 -11.02 6.23
C THR A 351 6.83 -9.92 6.01
N VAL A 352 7.38 -9.38 7.09
CA VAL A 352 8.56 -8.52 7.01
C VAL A 352 9.80 -9.39 6.77
N THR A 353 10.41 -9.33 5.59
CA THR A 353 11.60 -10.14 5.25
C THR A 353 12.91 -9.39 5.46
N ARG A 354 12.88 -8.05 5.43
CA ARG A 354 14.07 -7.22 5.63
C ARG A 354 13.72 -5.86 6.21
N ILE A 355 14.64 -5.28 6.98
CA ILE A 355 14.49 -3.95 7.59
C ILE A 355 15.77 -3.17 7.36
N ILE A 356 15.66 -1.97 6.78
CA ILE A 356 16.76 -1.05 6.49
C ILE A 356 16.34 0.32 6.99
N HIS A 357 16.77 0.67 8.21
CA HIS A 357 16.27 1.84 8.92
C HIS A 357 14.74 1.80 8.98
N ARG A 358 14.06 2.74 8.30
CA ARG A 358 12.59 2.81 8.20
C ARG A 358 12.00 1.95 7.09
N LEU A 359 12.82 1.53 6.13
CA LEU A 359 12.37 0.85 4.93
C LEU A 359 12.22 -0.65 5.21
N LEU A 360 11.03 -1.17 4.97
CA LEU A 360 10.68 -2.57 5.15
C LEU A 360 10.60 -3.26 3.78
N ARG A 361 11.11 -4.48 3.69
CA ARG A 361 10.80 -5.41 2.60
C ARG A 361 9.64 -6.28 3.04
N ILE A 362 8.54 -6.22 2.30
CA ILE A 362 7.29 -6.92 2.59
C ILE A 362 7.11 -8.03 1.57
N HIS A 363 7.08 -9.27 2.06
CA HIS A 363 6.81 -10.48 1.28
C HIS A 363 5.36 -10.89 1.38
N PHE A 364 4.77 -11.33 0.27
CA PHE A 364 3.41 -11.87 0.23
C PHE A 364 3.46 -13.40 0.32
N ASP A 365 2.99 -13.94 1.45
CA ASP A 365 3.15 -15.35 1.78
C ASP A 365 2.59 -16.27 0.67
N GLY A 366 3.43 -17.21 0.20
CA GLY A 366 3.07 -18.16 -0.86
C GLY A 366 3.34 -17.69 -2.28
N TRP A 367 3.73 -16.43 -2.47
CA TRP A 367 4.19 -15.89 -3.74
C TRP A 367 5.73 -15.90 -3.82
N GLU A 368 6.26 -15.63 -5.01
CA GLU A 368 7.70 -15.56 -5.27
C GLU A 368 8.27 -14.20 -4.82
N ASP A 369 9.55 -14.16 -4.43
CA ASP A 369 10.20 -12.99 -3.81
C ASP A 369 10.32 -11.78 -4.77
N GLU A 370 10.13 -11.98 -6.07
CA GLU A 370 10.11 -10.91 -7.07
C GLU A 370 8.92 -9.95 -6.85
N TYR A 371 7.85 -10.44 -6.19
CA TYR A 371 6.68 -9.64 -5.83
C TYR A 371 6.83 -8.90 -4.50
N ASP A 372 7.93 -9.09 -3.76
CA ASP A 372 8.17 -8.39 -2.51
C ASP A 372 8.26 -6.87 -2.75
N GLN A 373 7.59 -6.08 -1.91
CA GLN A 373 7.50 -4.63 -2.07
C GLN A 373 8.33 -3.89 -1.03
N TRP A 374 8.92 -2.76 -1.41
CA TRP A 374 9.55 -1.83 -0.49
C TRP A 374 8.53 -0.85 0.07
N VAL A 375 8.38 -0.81 1.40
CA VAL A 375 7.34 -0.04 2.09
C VAL A 375 7.93 0.67 3.32
N ASP A 376 7.57 1.92 3.58
CA ASP A 376 7.98 2.62 4.81
C ASP A 376 7.27 2.05 6.05
N CYS A 377 7.95 2.02 7.20
CA CYS A 377 7.41 1.50 8.45
C CYS A 377 6.17 2.24 8.98
N GLU A 378 5.93 3.48 8.58
CA GLU A 378 4.73 4.26 8.92
C GLU A 378 3.71 4.31 7.77
N SER A 379 3.89 3.47 6.74
CA SER A 379 2.94 3.39 5.62
C SER A 379 1.52 3.08 6.10
N PRO A 380 0.51 3.83 5.62
CA PRO A 380 -0.88 3.56 5.96
C PRO A 380 -1.47 2.32 5.27
N ASP A 381 -0.65 1.62 4.48
CA ASP A 381 -1.00 0.41 3.72
C ASP A 381 -0.47 -0.88 4.40
N LEU A 382 0.06 -0.77 5.62
CA LEU A 382 0.39 -1.90 6.48
C LEU A 382 -0.56 -1.97 7.69
N TYR A 383 -1.12 -3.15 7.94
CA TYR A 383 -2.13 -3.36 8.99
C TYR A 383 -1.75 -4.51 9.93
N PRO A 384 -2.13 -4.44 11.23
CA PRO A 384 -1.97 -5.56 12.15
C PRO A 384 -2.79 -6.77 11.73
N VAL A 385 -2.35 -7.97 12.13
CA VAL A 385 -3.12 -9.21 11.97
C VAL A 385 -4.51 -9.06 12.62
N GLY A 386 -5.57 -9.43 11.89
CA GLY A 386 -6.96 -9.31 12.32
C GLY A 386 -7.63 -7.98 11.92
N TRP A 387 -6.94 -7.09 11.20
CA TRP A 387 -7.51 -5.81 10.75
C TRP A 387 -8.64 -6.02 9.73
N CYS A 388 -8.46 -6.91 8.75
CA CYS A 388 -9.49 -7.28 7.78
C CYS A 388 -10.74 -7.83 8.49
N GLN A 389 -10.56 -8.70 9.49
CA GLN A 389 -11.66 -9.22 10.30
C GLN A 389 -12.38 -8.11 11.07
N LEU A 390 -11.64 -7.19 11.68
CA LEU A 390 -12.20 -6.07 12.45
C LEU A 390 -12.99 -5.11 11.57
N THR A 391 -12.48 -4.81 10.39
CA THR A 391 -13.04 -3.79 9.49
C THR A 391 -14.05 -4.31 8.49
N GLY A 392 -14.15 -5.64 8.33
CA GLY A 392 -14.96 -6.29 7.30
C GLY A 392 -14.33 -6.24 5.90
N TYR A 393 -13.03 -5.90 5.79
CA TYR A 393 -12.31 -5.95 4.52
C TYR A 393 -11.91 -7.39 4.17
N GLN A 394 -11.90 -7.74 2.88
CA GLN A 394 -11.53 -9.09 2.44
C GLN A 394 -10.01 -9.31 2.49
N LEU A 395 -9.57 -10.25 3.34
CA LEU A 395 -8.19 -10.73 3.36
C LEU A 395 -7.95 -11.78 2.27
N GLN A 396 -6.83 -11.67 1.56
CA GLN A 396 -6.33 -12.69 0.65
C GLN A 396 -5.44 -13.68 1.40
N PRO A 397 -5.76 -14.99 1.39
CA PRO A 397 -4.92 -16.00 2.00
C PRO A 397 -3.63 -16.20 1.20
N PRO A 398 -2.62 -16.87 1.79
CA PRO A 398 -1.42 -17.27 1.05
C PRO A 398 -1.78 -18.09 -0.20
N ALA A 399 -0.99 -17.96 -1.27
CA ALA A 399 -1.19 -18.78 -2.45
C ALA A 399 -1.02 -20.27 -2.10
N PRO A 400 -1.84 -21.16 -2.66
CA PRO A 400 -1.72 -22.59 -2.40
C PRO A 400 -0.37 -23.09 -2.93
N GLN A 401 0.46 -23.62 -2.03
CA GLN A 401 1.69 -24.29 -2.44
C GLN A 401 1.28 -25.55 -3.22
N SER A 402 1.44 -25.53 -4.54
CA SER A 402 1.41 -26.77 -5.32
C SER A 402 2.52 -27.65 -4.75
N SER A 403 2.17 -28.82 -4.23
CA SER A 403 3.08 -29.78 -3.60
C SER A 403 4.30 -30.03 -4.49
N ARG A 404 5.44 -29.44 -4.15
CA ARG A 404 6.75 -29.73 -4.77
C ARG A 404 7.45 -30.93 -4.11
N ASP A 405 6.70 -31.80 -3.45
CA ASP A 405 7.21 -33.08 -2.96
C ASP A 405 6.49 -34.24 -3.66
N SER A 406 7.06 -34.66 -4.80
CA SER A 406 7.13 -36.05 -5.29
C SER A 406 7.45 -36.04 -6.80
N GLN A 407 8.74 -36.14 -7.15
CA GLN A 407 9.24 -37.06 -8.18
C GLN A 407 10.75 -36.86 -8.38
N SER A 408 11.53 -37.56 -7.56
CA SER A 408 12.76 -38.16 -8.05
C SER A 408 12.40 -39.33 -8.98
N SER A 409 13.03 -39.36 -10.15
CA SER A 409 13.15 -40.46 -11.12
C SER A 409 12.08 -40.61 -12.23
N SER A 410 12.64 -40.65 -13.46
CA SER A 410 12.15 -41.27 -14.70
C SER A 410 11.45 -40.41 -15.77
N SER A 411 12.18 -40.28 -16.89
CA SER A 411 11.76 -40.22 -18.30
C SER A 411 10.89 -39.05 -18.81
N LYS A 412 11.52 -38.30 -19.73
CA LYS A 412 10.92 -37.42 -20.74
C LYS A 412 9.70 -38.05 -21.41
N GLN A 413 8.54 -37.38 -21.34
CA GLN A 413 7.57 -37.33 -22.45
C GLN A 413 6.77 -36.02 -22.41
N LYS A 414 6.85 -35.29 -23.53
CA LYS A 414 6.10 -34.04 -23.78
C LYS A 414 4.59 -34.30 -23.78
N LYS A 415 3.84 -33.67 -22.88
CA LYS A 415 2.43 -33.33 -23.08
C LYS A 415 2.16 -31.92 -22.57
N LYS A 416 1.59 -31.08 -23.45
CA LYS A 416 1.18 -29.68 -23.20
C LYS A 416 0.18 -29.63 -22.04
N ALA A 417 0.55 -28.98 -20.95
CA ALA A 417 -0.36 -28.55 -19.90
C ALA A 417 -0.76 -27.09 -20.15
N LYS A 418 -2.06 -26.81 -20.04
CA LYS A 418 -2.64 -25.46 -20.17
C LYS A 418 -2.06 -24.55 -19.09
N SER A 419 -1.38 -23.49 -19.50
CA SER A 419 -1.07 -22.35 -18.63
C SER A 419 -2.38 -21.71 -18.17
N GLN A 420 -2.65 -21.70 -16.86
CA GLN A 420 -3.48 -20.64 -16.30
C GLN A 420 -2.64 -19.37 -16.35
N GLN A 421 -2.79 -18.61 -17.44
CA GLN A 421 -2.33 -17.24 -17.53
C GLN A 421 -3.14 -16.40 -16.55
N TYR A 422 -2.48 -15.84 -15.55
CA TYR A 422 -2.94 -14.65 -14.86
C TYR A 422 -3.02 -13.52 -15.89
N LYS A 423 -4.23 -13.22 -16.38
CA LYS A 423 -4.48 -12.09 -17.28
C LYS A 423 -4.64 -10.82 -16.45
N GLY A 424 -3.51 -10.20 -16.10
CA GLY A 424 -3.50 -8.75 -15.91
C GLY A 424 -3.98 -8.11 -17.22
N HIS A 425 -5.13 -7.44 -17.19
CA HIS A 425 -5.67 -6.76 -18.35
C HIS A 425 -4.78 -5.57 -18.73
N LYS A 426 -3.76 -5.81 -19.57
CA LYS A 426 -3.20 -4.75 -20.43
C LYS A 426 -4.18 -4.54 -21.59
N LYS A 427 -5.08 -3.56 -21.48
CA LYS A 427 -5.72 -2.98 -22.66
C LYS A 427 -4.70 -2.07 -23.35
N MET A 428 -3.93 -2.64 -24.27
CA MET A 428 -3.39 -1.89 -25.41
C MET A 428 -4.55 -1.71 -26.39
N THR A 429 -5.16 -0.53 -26.44
CA THR A 429 -6.03 -0.15 -27.55
C THR A 429 -5.16 0.15 -28.75
N SER A 430 -5.17 -0.72 -29.77
CA SER A 430 -4.67 -0.36 -31.09
C SER A 430 -5.59 0.71 -31.69
N LEU A 431 -5.03 1.84 -32.08
CA LEU A 431 -5.69 2.82 -32.95
C LEU A 431 -6.05 2.13 -34.27
N GLN A 432 -7.33 1.78 -34.44
CA GLN A 432 -7.91 1.54 -35.75
C GLN A 432 -8.45 2.88 -36.24
N LEU A 433 -7.73 3.48 -37.18
CA LEU A 433 -8.25 4.55 -38.02
C LEU A 433 -9.48 4.02 -38.73
N LYS A 434 -10.63 4.63 -38.43
CA LYS A 434 -11.89 4.39 -39.12
C LYS A 434 -11.89 5.31 -40.33
N GLU A 435 -11.80 4.74 -41.52
CA GLU A 435 -12.10 5.41 -42.79
C GLU A 435 -13.56 5.90 -42.73
N GLU A 436 -13.75 7.22 -42.73
CA GLU A 436 -15.03 7.83 -43.08
C GLU A 436 -15.10 7.96 -44.60
N LEU A 437 -16.11 7.28 -45.17
CA LEU A 437 -16.58 7.44 -46.54
C LEU A 437 -17.03 8.89 -46.75
N LEU A 438 -16.34 9.61 -47.63
CA LEU A 438 -16.88 10.78 -48.29
C LEU A 438 -17.03 10.46 -49.77
N ASP A 439 -18.28 10.57 -50.23
CA ASP A 439 -18.71 10.45 -51.61
C ASP A 439 -17.99 11.45 -52.52
N GLY A 440 -17.58 10.94 -53.68
CA GLY A 440 -17.71 11.60 -54.98
C GLY A 440 -16.94 12.89 -55.22
N GLU A 441 -15.82 12.79 -55.94
CA GLU A 441 -15.60 13.55 -57.19
C GLU A 441 -14.44 12.92 -57.98
N GLU A 442 -14.72 12.57 -59.25
CA GLU A 442 -13.75 12.09 -60.25
C GLU A 442 -12.58 13.07 -60.40
N TYR A 443 -11.36 12.59 -60.67
CA TYR A 443 -10.52 13.11 -61.77
C TYR A 443 -9.26 12.23 -62.00
N SER A 444 -9.30 11.50 -63.13
CA SER A 444 -8.23 11.24 -64.10
C SER A 444 -6.79 10.95 -63.65
N PHE A 445 -6.38 9.68 -63.84
CA PHE A 445 -4.99 9.24 -63.99
C PHE A 445 -4.36 9.82 -65.28
N LEU A 446 -3.15 10.39 -65.19
CA LEU A 446 -2.21 10.35 -66.31
C LEU A 446 -0.78 10.05 -65.85
N GLN A 447 -0.24 9.04 -66.51
CA GLN A 447 1.06 8.43 -66.41
C GLN A 447 2.06 9.23 -67.28
N GLY A 448 3.28 9.45 -66.81
CA GLY A 448 4.34 10.12 -67.57
C GLY A 448 5.72 9.61 -67.16
N ALA A 449 6.41 8.98 -68.13
CA ALA A 449 7.72 8.35 -68.07
C ALA A 449 8.87 9.34 -67.78
N SER A 450 9.89 8.90 -67.04
CA SER A 450 11.29 8.65 -67.45
C SER A 450 12.09 9.88 -67.94
N ASP A 451 13.24 10.14 -67.31
CA ASP A 451 14.56 9.85 -67.89
C ASP A 451 15.73 10.34 -67.01
N GLN A 452 16.89 9.79 -67.36
CA GLN A 452 18.17 9.71 -66.69
C GLN A 452 19.02 11.00 -66.73
N GLU A 453 20.22 10.84 -66.14
CA GLU A 453 21.47 11.63 -66.26
C GLU A 453 21.70 12.70 -65.19
N SER A 454 22.92 12.96 -64.70
CA SER A 454 24.20 12.24 -64.62
C SER A 454 25.14 13.09 -63.74
N ASN A 455 26.13 12.44 -63.11
CA ASN A 455 27.46 12.92 -62.71
C ASN A 455 27.67 14.24 -61.93
N GLY A 456 28.41 14.12 -60.81
CA GLY A 456 29.08 15.25 -60.18
C GLY A 456 29.87 14.89 -58.92
N SER A 457 31.04 14.29 -59.10
CA SER A 457 32.08 14.07 -58.08
C SER A 457 32.72 15.37 -57.58
N ALA A 458 32.94 15.53 -56.28
CA ALA A 458 34.08 16.29 -55.73
C ALA A 458 34.28 16.00 -54.24
N SER A 459 35.54 15.74 -53.87
CA SER A 459 35.99 15.33 -52.56
C SER A 459 36.87 16.40 -51.89
N TYR A 460 36.89 16.37 -50.55
CA TYR A 460 37.91 16.84 -49.59
C TYR A 460 38.18 18.35 -49.44
N TYR A 461 38.13 18.87 -48.19
CA TYR A 461 39.32 19.12 -47.37
C TYR A 461 39.00 19.46 -45.91
N ILE A 462 39.87 18.96 -45.02
CA ILE A 462 39.97 19.18 -43.58
C ILE A 462 40.68 20.52 -43.31
N LYS A 463 40.31 21.23 -42.23
CA LYS A 463 41.17 22.22 -41.56
C LYS A 463 41.06 22.09 -40.04
N GLN A 464 42.19 21.79 -39.41
CA GLN A 464 42.47 21.92 -37.99
C GLN A 464 43.10 23.29 -37.69
N GLU A 465 43.16 23.57 -36.38
CA GLU A 465 43.99 24.53 -35.63
C GLU A 465 43.39 25.89 -35.26
N PRO A 466 43.84 26.48 -34.12
CA PRO A 466 44.97 26.10 -33.24
C PRO A 466 44.60 25.42 -31.90
#